data_AF-A0A8T5FUR4-F1
#
_entry.id   AF-A0A8T5FUR4-F1
#
_cell.length_a   1.000
_cell.length_b   1.000
_cell.length_c   1.000
_cell.angle_alpha   90.00
_cell.angle_beta   90.00
_cell.angle_gamma   90.00
#
_symmetry.space_group_name_H-M   'P 1'
#
loop_
_entity.id
_entity.type
_entity.pdbx_description
1 polymer ?
#
loop_
_entity_poly.entity_id
_entity_poly.type
_entity_poly.pdbx_seq_one_letter_code
_entity_poly.pdbx_strand_id
1 'polypeptide(L)'
;MENDSEEYSNNNYYLAKEDFKRVDHIIYVSLKYTKTVDMMRNGIDRMISTMYYLREYLLCLAYEKNLIENIPKIEVYKGNLLKKLINLEEFDEFISFYRKIRKIVKSDFTKHCEFRKHMCMMIEDDEYGTVKVGTEEVLNFFEKLNGYMKLIKKIEEENFFITQ
;
A
#
# COMPACT_ATOMS: atom_id res chain seq x y z
N MET A 1 7.75 16.66 23.22
CA MET A 1 6.48 15.92 23.10
C MET A 1 5.76 16.26 21.80
N GLU A 2 5.43 17.52 21.48
CA GLU A 2 4.88 17.87 20.13
C GLU A 2 5.92 17.71 19.00
N ASN A 3 7.17 18.13 19.22
CA ASN A 3 8.26 17.96 18.23
C ASN A 3 8.55 16.48 17.91
N ASP A 4 8.33 15.58 18.87
CA ASP A 4 8.64 14.16 18.68
C ASP A 4 7.55 13.48 17.82
N SER A 5 6.28 13.89 17.87
CA SER A 5 5.26 13.30 16.99
C SER A 5 5.42 13.74 15.54
N GLU A 6 5.63 15.04 15.31
CA GLU A 6 5.71 15.62 13.97
C GLU A 6 6.94 15.12 13.20
N GLU A 7 8.06 14.92 13.90
CA GLU A 7 9.26 14.30 13.33
C GLU A 7 9.00 12.83 12.91
N TYR A 8 8.22 12.08 13.69
CA TYR A 8 7.89 10.68 13.38
C TYR A 8 6.89 10.56 12.22
N SER A 9 5.91 11.46 12.15
CA SER A 9 4.97 11.56 11.02
C SER A 9 5.74 11.82 9.71
N ASN A 10 6.58 12.85 9.72
CA ASN A 10 7.41 13.21 8.57
C ASN A 10 8.38 12.08 8.18
N ASN A 11 8.93 11.34 9.14
CA ASN A 11 9.78 10.18 8.88
C ASN A 11 9.01 9.05 8.17
N ASN A 12 7.78 8.73 8.61
CA ASN A 12 6.95 7.71 7.95
C ASN A 12 6.63 8.09 6.50
N TYR A 13 6.30 9.36 6.25
CA TYR A 13 6.06 9.83 4.88
C TYR A 13 7.32 9.77 4.01
N TYR A 14 8.48 10.14 4.57
CA TYR A 14 9.78 10.04 3.90
C TYR A 14 10.10 8.58 3.52
N LEU A 15 9.94 7.65 4.45
CA LEU A 15 10.13 6.21 4.22
C LEU A 15 9.18 5.67 3.14
N ALA A 16 7.91 6.09 3.16
CA ALA A 16 6.95 5.74 2.11
C ALA A 16 7.43 6.20 0.73
N LYS A 17 7.92 7.45 0.63
CA LYS A 17 8.43 8.03 -0.62
C LYS A 17 9.70 7.34 -1.11
N GLU A 18 10.59 6.96 -0.22
CA GLU A 18 11.78 6.19 -0.58
C GLU A 18 11.41 4.80 -1.13
N ASP A 19 10.53 4.07 -0.44
CA ASP A 19 10.09 2.76 -0.93
C ASP A 19 9.31 2.89 -2.25
N PHE A 20 8.51 3.93 -2.42
CA PHE A 20 7.83 4.22 -3.68
C PHE A 20 8.84 4.40 -4.84
N LYS A 21 9.93 5.14 -4.64
CA LYS A 21 11.00 5.28 -5.65
C LYS A 21 11.68 3.94 -5.96
N ARG A 22 11.85 3.06 -4.97
CA ARG A 22 12.40 1.72 -5.18
C ARG A 22 11.44 0.86 -5.99
N VAL A 23 10.15 0.94 -5.72
CA VAL A 23 9.11 0.26 -6.52
C VAL A 23 9.18 0.78 -7.96
N ASP A 24 9.19 2.09 -8.18
CA ASP A 24 9.30 2.70 -9.52
C ASP A 24 10.50 2.14 -10.31
N HIS A 25 11.67 2.07 -9.67
CA HIS A 25 12.85 1.46 -10.26
C HIS A 25 12.65 -0.03 -10.57
N ILE A 26 12.08 -0.82 -9.65
CA ILE A 26 11.79 -2.25 -9.88
C ILE A 26 10.86 -2.42 -11.08
N ILE A 27 9.83 -1.59 -11.20
CA ILE A 27 8.82 -1.68 -12.25
C ILE A 27 9.38 -1.24 -13.62
N TYR A 28 9.98 -0.06 -13.73
CA TYR A 28 10.39 0.49 -15.02
C TYR A 28 11.80 0.10 -15.46
N VAL A 29 12.65 -0.28 -14.52
CA VAL A 29 14.02 -0.75 -14.83
C VAL A 29 14.07 -2.27 -14.74
N SER A 30 13.82 -2.86 -13.57
CA SER A 30 14.08 -4.28 -13.35
C SER A 30 13.14 -5.21 -14.12
N LEU A 31 11.82 -4.97 -14.08
CA LEU A 31 10.83 -5.79 -14.79
C LEU A 31 10.86 -5.59 -16.31
N LYS A 32 11.45 -4.49 -16.80
CA LYS A 32 11.69 -4.30 -18.24
C LYS A 32 12.63 -5.36 -18.80
N TYR A 33 13.65 -5.75 -18.04
CA TYR A 33 14.69 -6.68 -18.48
C TYR A 33 14.62 -8.07 -17.82
N THR A 34 14.07 -8.14 -16.61
CA THR A 34 14.05 -9.35 -15.75
C THR A 34 12.62 -9.62 -15.32
N LYS A 35 11.87 -10.31 -16.17
CA LYS A 35 10.47 -10.67 -15.93
C LYS A 35 10.40 -11.98 -15.15
N THR A 36 10.84 -11.97 -13.89
CA THR A 36 10.78 -13.14 -13.00
C THR A 36 9.68 -12.99 -11.94
N VAL A 37 9.14 -14.12 -11.46
CA VAL A 37 8.14 -14.15 -10.39
C VAL A 37 8.69 -13.50 -9.13
N ASP A 38 9.96 -13.75 -8.81
CA ASP A 38 10.59 -13.23 -7.62
C ASP A 38 10.77 -11.70 -7.68
N MET A 39 11.04 -11.14 -8.87
CA MET A 39 11.10 -9.69 -9.07
C MET A 39 9.71 -9.05 -8.94
N MET A 40 8.68 -9.69 -9.50
CA MET A 40 7.29 -9.24 -9.34
C MET A 40 6.88 -9.25 -7.86
N ARG A 41 7.18 -10.32 -7.13
CA ARG A 41 6.88 -10.43 -5.69
C ARG A 41 7.60 -9.34 -4.90
N ASN A 42 8.89 -9.11 -5.15
CA ASN A 42 9.64 -8.03 -4.51
C ASN A 42 8.99 -6.65 -4.77
N GLY A 43 8.57 -6.39 -6.01
CA GLY A 43 7.81 -5.17 -6.34
C GLY A 43 6.55 -5.02 -5.49
N ILE A 44 5.73 -6.08 -5.39
CA ILE A 44 4.48 -6.06 -4.60
C ILE A 44 4.76 -5.93 -3.10
N ASP A 45 5.76 -6.63 -2.56
CA ASP A 45 6.19 -6.51 -1.16
C ASP A 45 6.57 -5.07 -0.81
N ARG A 46 7.30 -4.41 -1.72
CA ARG A 46 7.68 -3.00 -1.54
C ARG A 46 6.47 -2.07 -1.64
N MET A 47 5.51 -2.34 -2.52
CA MET A 47 4.24 -1.62 -2.54
C MET A 47 3.50 -1.76 -1.20
N ILE A 48 3.43 -2.96 -0.64
CA ILE A 48 2.84 -3.25 0.69
C ILE A 48 3.51 -2.40 1.77
N SER A 49 4.85 -2.33 1.77
CA SER A 49 5.59 -1.47 2.68
C SER A 49 5.27 0.02 2.49
N THR A 50 5.19 0.51 1.25
CA THR A 50 4.79 1.90 0.98
C THR A 50 3.42 2.21 1.58
N MET A 51 2.40 1.38 1.31
CA MET A 51 1.05 1.61 1.86
C MET A 51 0.99 1.46 3.38
N TYR A 52 1.83 0.59 3.95
CA TYR A 52 1.96 0.49 5.40
C TYR A 52 2.43 1.84 5.98
N TYR A 53 3.54 2.41 5.47
CA TYR A 53 4.04 3.69 5.95
C TYR A 53 3.07 4.84 5.71
N LEU A 54 2.38 4.85 4.57
CA LEU A 54 1.31 5.80 4.26
C LEU A 54 0.16 5.76 5.27
N ARG A 55 -0.26 4.55 5.68
CA ARG A 55 -1.29 4.37 6.71
C ARG A 55 -0.80 4.82 8.09
N GLU A 56 0.44 4.48 8.47
CA GLU A 56 1.02 4.93 9.74
C GLU A 56 1.15 6.45 9.78
N TYR A 57 1.55 7.07 8.68
CA TYR A 57 1.60 8.52 8.54
C TYR A 57 0.22 9.18 8.80
N LEU A 58 -0.86 8.66 8.20
CA LEU A 58 -2.21 9.17 8.46
C LEU A 58 -2.66 9.02 9.92
N LEU A 59 -2.24 7.94 10.60
CA LEU A 59 -2.52 7.75 12.02
C LEU A 59 -1.77 8.74 12.89
N CYS A 60 -0.50 9.02 12.56
CA CYS A 60 0.30 10.06 13.22
C CYS A 60 -0.35 11.44 13.03
N LEU A 61 -0.74 11.79 11.81
CA LEU A 61 -1.45 13.04 11.53
C LEU A 61 -2.77 13.15 12.32
N ALA A 62 -3.55 12.07 12.39
CA ALA A 62 -4.79 12.06 13.16
C ALA A 62 -4.54 12.26 14.67
N TYR A 63 -3.47 11.66 15.20
CA TYR A 63 -3.07 11.82 16.60
C TYR A 63 -2.58 13.24 16.90
N GLU A 64 -1.73 13.81 16.03
CA GLU A 64 -1.25 15.19 16.13
C GLU A 64 -2.40 16.22 16.09
N LYS A 65 -3.41 15.95 15.26
CA LYS A 65 -4.63 16.76 15.18
C LYS A 65 -5.60 16.53 16.34
N ASN A 66 -5.23 15.72 17.33
CA ASN A 66 -6.06 15.34 18.48
C ASN A 66 -7.42 14.71 18.08
N LEU A 67 -7.48 14.06 16.91
CA LEU A 67 -8.68 13.37 16.43
C LEU A 67 -8.81 11.97 17.04
N ILE A 68 -7.70 11.43 17.57
CA ILE A 68 -7.62 10.14 18.25
C ILE A 68 -6.76 10.27 19.50
N GLU A 69 -7.16 9.60 20.58
CA GLU A 69 -6.42 9.60 21.85
C GLU A 69 -5.20 8.68 21.84
N ASN A 70 -5.24 7.61 21.03
CA ASN A 70 -4.15 6.66 20.94
C ASN A 70 -4.18 5.90 19.61
N ILE A 71 -3.00 5.52 19.12
CA ILE A 71 -2.86 4.67 17.95
C ILE A 71 -3.04 3.19 18.36
N PRO A 72 -3.98 2.44 17.77
CA PRO A 72 -4.16 1.03 18.08
C PRO A 72 -2.93 0.19 17.72
N LYS A 73 -2.56 -0.79 18.55
CA LYS A 73 -1.46 -1.73 18.24
C LYS A 73 -1.83 -2.76 17.17
N ILE A 74 -3.11 -3.10 17.04
CA ILE A 74 -3.58 -4.15 16.13
C ILE A 74 -3.91 -3.55 14.76
N GLU A 75 -3.32 -4.15 13.73
CA GLU A 75 -3.41 -3.75 12.31
C GLU A 75 -4.84 -3.56 11.80
N VAL A 76 -5.76 -4.45 12.18
CA VAL A 76 -7.16 -4.39 11.74
C VAL A 76 -7.87 -3.16 12.30
N TYR A 77 -7.62 -2.83 13.56
CA TYR A 77 -8.23 -1.66 14.21
C TYR A 77 -7.68 -0.35 13.67
N LYS A 78 -6.39 -0.30 13.29
CA LYS A 78 -5.79 0.85 12.60
C LYS A 78 -6.56 1.23 11.33
N GLY A 79 -6.81 0.25 10.46
CA GLY A 79 -7.56 0.49 9.22
C GLY A 79 -9.01 0.92 9.47
N ASN A 80 -9.70 0.28 10.43
CA ASN A 80 -11.08 0.62 10.74
C ASN A 80 -11.21 2.02 11.38
N LEU A 81 -10.21 2.45 12.16
CA LEU A 81 -10.18 3.78 12.76
C LEU A 81 -10.06 4.87 11.68
N LEU A 82 -9.12 4.72 10.75
CA LEU A 82 -8.96 5.69 9.67
C LEU A 82 -10.20 5.78 8.77
N LYS A 83 -10.88 4.66 8.49
CA LYS A 83 -12.16 4.66 7.75
C LYS A 83 -13.27 5.47 8.44
N LYS A 84 -13.28 5.53 9.77
CA LYS A 84 -14.23 6.35 10.51
C LYS A 84 -13.89 7.85 10.44
N LEU A 85 -12.60 8.17 10.35
CA LEU A 85 -12.11 9.54 10.31
C LEU A 85 -12.14 10.13 8.90
N ILE A 86 -11.96 9.29 7.88
CA ILE A 86 -11.85 9.69 6.47
C ILE A 86 -12.99 9.00 5.71
N ASN A 87 -14.07 9.75 5.44
CA ASN A 87 -15.21 9.26 4.67
C ASN A 87 -15.04 9.56 3.18
N LEU A 88 -14.03 8.92 2.57
CA LEU A 88 -13.77 8.99 1.14
C LEU A 88 -13.78 7.58 0.56
N GLU A 89 -14.56 7.37 -0.50
CA GLU A 89 -14.64 6.08 -1.20
C GLU A 89 -13.26 5.63 -1.70
N GLU A 90 -12.47 6.57 -2.24
CA GLU A 90 -11.09 6.33 -2.70
C GLU A 90 -10.18 5.81 -1.55
N PHE A 91 -10.43 6.25 -0.31
CA PHE A 91 -9.68 5.79 0.86
C PHE A 91 -10.14 4.39 1.32
N ASP A 92 -11.43 4.12 1.23
CA ASP A 92 -11.97 2.78 1.46
C ASP A 92 -11.41 1.75 0.47
N GLU A 93 -11.25 2.14 -0.79
CA GLU A 93 -10.56 1.37 -1.81
C GLU A 93 -9.10 1.14 -1.46
N PHE A 94 -8.37 2.17 -1.00
CA PHE A 94 -6.98 2.03 -0.54
C PHE A 94 -6.83 0.95 0.54
N ILE A 95 -7.66 1.00 1.60
CA ILE A 95 -7.59 0.03 2.70
C ILE A 95 -7.95 -1.39 2.20
N SER A 96 -8.96 -1.50 1.33
CA SER A 96 -9.40 -2.79 0.77
C SER A 96 -8.33 -3.38 -0.15
N PHE A 97 -7.73 -2.54 -0.99
CA PHE A 97 -6.64 -2.91 -1.87
C PHE A 97 -5.42 -3.39 -1.09
N TYR A 98 -4.99 -2.65 -0.06
CA TYR A 98 -3.90 -3.04 0.85
C TYR A 98 -4.13 -4.43 1.45
N ARG A 99 -5.34 -4.71 1.95
CA ARG A 99 -5.70 -6.04 2.49
C ARG A 99 -5.60 -7.12 1.43
N LYS A 100 -6.15 -6.88 0.24
CA LYS A 100 -6.13 -7.83 -0.88
C LYS A 100 -4.71 -8.23 -1.28
N ILE A 101 -3.83 -7.26 -1.56
CA ILE A 101 -2.46 -7.58 -1.99
C ILE A 101 -1.59 -8.19 -0.88
N ARG A 102 -1.83 -7.81 0.39
CA ARG A 102 -1.17 -8.48 1.52
C ARG A 102 -1.59 -9.95 1.64
N LYS A 103 -2.83 -10.28 1.30
CA LYS A 103 -3.32 -11.67 1.24
C LYS A 103 -2.65 -12.41 0.08
N ILE A 104 -2.71 -11.85 -1.13
CA ILE A 104 -2.09 -12.36 -2.36
C ILE A 104 -0.61 -12.75 -2.14
N VAL A 105 0.19 -11.89 -1.50
CA VAL A 105 1.63 -12.19 -1.31
C VAL A 105 1.89 -13.24 -0.22
N LYS A 106 0.95 -13.41 0.73
CA LYS A 106 1.04 -14.42 1.78
C LYS A 106 0.52 -15.79 1.35
N SER A 107 -0.42 -15.84 0.41
CA SER A 107 -0.99 -17.09 -0.09
C SER A 107 0.05 -17.89 -0.88
N ASP A 108 -0.09 -19.21 -0.85
CA ASP A 108 0.69 -20.09 -1.71
C ASP A 108 0.31 -19.84 -3.17
N PHE A 109 1.32 -19.83 -4.05
CA PHE A 109 1.14 -19.57 -5.47
C PHE A 109 1.82 -20.64 -6.30
N THR A 110 1.20 -20.94 -7.44
CA THR A 110 1.81 -21.77 -8.47
C THR A 110 2.47 -20.87 -9.51
N LYS A 111 3.74 -21.13 -9.82
CA LYS A 111 4.48 -20.42 -10.87
C LYS A 111 4.06 -20.98 -12.23
N HIS A 112 3.48 -20.15 -13.09
CA HIS A 112 3.20 -20.53 -14.48
C HIS A 112 4.11 -19.79 -15.46
N CYS A 113 4.72 -20.58 -16.36
CA CYS A 113 5.51 -20.12 -17.51
C CYS A 113 6.77 -19.30 -17.18
N GLU A 114 7.77 -19.92 -16.55
CA GLU A 114 9.03 -19.23 -16.23
C GLU A 114 9.89 -18.83 -17.45
N PHE A 115 9.61 -19.36 -18.66
CA PHE A 115 10.51 -19.24 -19.82
C PHE A 115 9.92 -18.58 -21.09
N ARG A 116 8.69 -18.04 -21.08
CA ARG A 116 8.10 -17.32 -22.24
C ARG A 116 7.28 -16.11 -21.80
N LYS A 117 7.02 -15.18 -22.74
CA LYS A 117 6.46 -13.81 -22.62
C LYS A 117 5.23 -13.56 -21.71
N HIS A 118 4.68 -14.55 -21.03
CA HIS A 118 3.47 -14.47 -20.20
C HIS A 118 3.66 -15.17 -18.84
N MET A 119 4.74 -14.81 -18.12
CA MET A 119 4.95 -15.30 -16.76
C MET A 119 3.88 -14.73 -15.84
N CYS A 120 3.26 -15.59 -15.03
CA CYS A 120 2.25 -15.19 -14.07
C CYS A 120 2.28 -16.07 -12.82
N MET A 121 1.93 -15.47 -11.68
CA MET A 121 1.58 -16.19 -10.47
C MET A 121 0.08 -16.50 -10.52
N MET A 122 -0.27 -17.75 -10.26
CA MET A 122 -1.66 -18.16 -10.03
C MET A 122 -1.83 -18.41 -8.55
N ILE A 123 -2.76 -17.69 -7.93
CA ILE A 123 -3.08 -17.80 -6.51
C ILE A 123 -4.53 -18.27 -6.41
N GLU A 124 -4.75 -19.36 -5.70
CA GLU A 124 -6.09 -19.81 -5.34
C GLU A 124 -6.45 -19.21 -3.99
N ASP A 125 -7.49 -18.39 -3.95
CA ASP A 125 -7.97 -17.73 -2.74
C ASP A 125 -9.48 -17.97 -2.58
N ASP A 126 -9.91 -18.34 -1.38
CA ASP A 126 -11.32 -18.64 -1.10
C ASP A 126 -12.24 -17.42 -1.27
N GLU A 127 -11.71 -16.19 -1.12
CA GLU A 127 -12.48 -14.95 -1.17
C GLU A 127 -12.41 -14.29 -2.55
N TYR A 128 -11.24 -14.35 -3.21
CA TYR A 128 -10.99 -13.69 -4.49
C TYR A 128 -10.95 -14.66 -5.69
N GLY A 129 -11.15 -15.95 -5.46
CA GLY A 129 -11.05 -17.00 -6.47
C GLY A 129 -9.62 -17.16 -7.01
N THR A 130 -9.50 -17.60 -8.25
CA THR A 130 -8.21 -17.71 -8.93
C THR A 130 -7.70 -16.33 -9.37
N VAL A 131 -6.69 -15.81 -8.67
CA VAL A 131 -6.04 -14.54 -9.00
C VAL A 131 -4.80 -14.80 -9.84
N LYS A 132 -4.78 -14.24 -11.05
CA LYS A 132 -3.62 -14.22 -11.93
C LYS A 132 -2.86 -12.91 -11.76
N VAL A 133 -1.58 -12.99 -11.44
CA VAL A 133 -0.71 -11.82 -11.30
C VAL A 133 0.48 -11.95 -12.25
N GLY A 134 0.41 -11.28 -13.39
CA GLY A 134 1.51 -11.09 -14.32
C GLY A 134 2.08 -9.67 -14.24
N THR A 135 2.94 -9.33 -15.20
CA THR A 135 3.61 -8.03 -15.25
C THR A 135 2.63 -6.86 -15.42
N GLU A 136 1.56 -7.05 -16.18
CA GLU A 136 0.52 -6.04 -16.40
C GLU A 136 -0.26 -5.75 -15.11
N GLU A 137 -0.60 -6.78 -14.35
CA GLU A 137 -1.27 -6.60 -13.07
C GLU A 137 -0.37 -5.89 -12.05
N VAL A 138 0.93 -6.21 -12.02
CA VAL A 138 1.88 -5.49 -11.17
C VAL A 138 2.00 -4.02 -11.58
N LEU A 139 2.00 -3.70 -12.88
CA LEU A 139 1.96 -2.32 -13.37
C LEU A 139 0.68 -1.62 -12.91
N ASN A 140 -0.47 -2.26 -13.03
CA ASN A 140 -1.75 -1.71 -12.55
C ASN A 140 -1.74 -1.47 -11.03
N PHE A 141 -1.10 -2.34 -10.26
CA PHE A 141 -0.93 -2.15 -8.82
C PHE A 141 -0.05 -0.93 -8.51
N PHE A 142 1.01 -0.72 -9.29
CA PHE A 142 1.87 0.46 -9.17
C PHE A 142 1.12 1.76 -9.50
N GLU A 143 0.32 1.78 -10.58
CA GLU A 143 -0.48 2.94 -10.94
C GLU A 143 -1.49 3.31 -9.85
N LYS A 144 -2.14 2.30 -9.25
CA LYS A 144 -3.01 2.51 -8.08
C LYS A 144 -2.24 3.08 -6.90
N LEU A 145 -1.05 2.54 -6.59
CA LEU A 145 -0.20 3.07 -5.53
C LEU A 145 0.17 4.54 -5.74
N ASN A 146 0.47 4.94 -6.98
CA ASN A 146 0.72 6.33 -7.33
C ASN A 146 -0.52 7.21 -7.11
N GLY A 147 -1.71 6.70 -7.42
CA GLY A 147 -2.99 7.33 -7.09
C GLY A 147 -3.12 7.56 -5.57
N TYR A 148 -2.84 6.54 -4.76
CA TYR A 148 -2.93 6.64 -3.31
C TYR A 148 -1.89 7.60 -2.69
N MET A 149 -0.68 7.69 -3.24
CA MET A 149 0.31 8.70 -2.84
C MET A 149 -0.24 10.13 -3.01
N LYS A 150 -0.99 10.38 -4.09
CA LYS A 150 -1.63 11.68 -4.35
C LYS A 150 -2.84 11.91 -3.44
N LEU A 151 -3.67 10.89 -3.26
CA LEU A 151 -4.82 10.93 -2.37
C LEU A 151 -4.42 11.33 -0.94
N ILE A 152 -3.35 10.75 -0.42
CA ILE A 152 -2.93 11.01 0.97
C ILE A 152 -2.42 12.43 1.16
N LYS A 153 -1.68 12.98 0.18
CA LYS A 153 -1.34 14.40 0.17
C LYS A 153 -2.58 15.29 0.14
N LYS A 154 -3.57 14.94 -0.69
CA LYS A 154 -4.84 15.66 -0.75
C LYS A 154 -5.58 15.64 0.60
N ILE A 155 -5.57 14.49 1.28
CA ILE A 155 -6.15 14.33 2.63
C ILE A 155 -5.46 15.23 3.65
N GLU A 156 -4.14 15.32 3.60
CA GLU A 156 -3.34 16.20 4.45
C GLU A 156 -3.67 17.68 4.19
N GLU A 157 -3.61 18.11 2.92
CA GLU A 157 -3.76 19.51 2.49
C GLU A 157 -5.18 20.04 2.69
N GLU A 158 -6.21 19.26 2.34
CA GLU A 158 -7.62 19.67 2.43
C GLU A 158 -8.25 19.33 3.79
N ASN A 159 -7.48 18.71 4.70
CA ASN A 159 -7.89 18.33 6.04
C ASN A 159 -9.22 17.56 6.07
N PHE A 160 -9.35 16.53 5.23
CA PHE A 160 -10.56 15.70 5.06
C PHE A 160 -10.96 14.85 6.29
N PHE A 161 -10.35 15.11 7.45
CA PHE A 161 -10.72 14.45 8.68
C PHE A 161 -12.08 14.99 9.16
N ILE A 162 -13.00 14.08 9.43
CA ILE A 162 -14.28 14.44 10.04
C ILE A 162 -14.01 14.85 11.49
N THR A 163 -14.23 16.12 11.81
CA THR A 163 -14.27 16.61 13.19
C THR A 163 -15.51 16.05 13.87
N GLN A 164 -15.34 15.37 15.02
CA GLN A 164 -16.46 14.97 15.88
C GLN A 164 -17.03 16.18 16.62
#